data_AF-A0A6I5CKW0-F1
#
_entry.id   AF-A0A6I5CKW0-F1
#
_cell.length_a   1.000
_cell.length_b   1.000
_cell.length_c   1.000
_cell.angle_alpha   90.00
_cell.angle_beta   90.00
_cell.angle_gamma   90.00
#
_symmetry.space_group_name_H-M   'P 1'
#
loop_
_entity.id
_entity.type
_entity.pdbx_description
1 polymer ?
#
loop_
_entity_poly.entity_id
_entity_poly.type
_entity_poly.pdbx_seq_one_letter_code
_entity_poly.pdbx_strand_id
1 'polypeptide(L)'
;MIVLLGVVVVILGFVTRRNPVLVVGVAGIVTGLLGKMNPQEVLAAFGRSFADSRSVTVFAIVLPVIGLLERYGLREQARNLIGRLGSLSAGRFLAVYLL
;
A
#
# COMPACT_ATOMS: atom_id res chain seq x y z
N MET A 1 19.16 -13.68 -17.84
CA MET A 1 19.23 -14.51 -16.61
C MET A 1 19.81 -13.76 -15.42
N ILE A 2 20.86 -12.92 -15.58
CA ILE A 2 21.46 -12.12 -14.50
C ILE A 2 20.45 -11.19 -13.78
N VAL A 3 19.46 -10.66 -14.49
CA VAL A 3 18.39 -9.79 -13.93
C VAL A 3 17.61 -10.47 -12.78
N LEU A 4 17.52 -11.80 -12.77
CA LEU A 4 16.86 -12.55 -11.69
C LEU A 4 17.59 -12.46 -10.35
N LEU A 5 18.87 -12.02 -10.33
CA LEU A 5 19.57 -11.72 -9.08
C LEU A 5 18.89 -10.60 -8.28
N GLY A 6 18.08 -9.74 -8.92
CA GLY A 6 17.22 -8.79 -8.22
C GLY A 6 16.26 -9.46 -7.24
N VAL A 7 15.76 -10.66 -7.58
CA VAL A 7 14.89 -11.46 -6.69
C VAL A 7 15.67 -11.93 -5.45
N VAL A 8 16.96 -12.25 -5.60
CA VAL A 8 17.81 -12.62 -4.46
C VAL A 8 17.94 -11.45 -3.48
N VAL A 9 18.03 -10.21 -3.98
CA VAL A 9 18.03 -9.00 -3.13
C VAL A 9 16.72 -8.87 -2.35
N VAL A 10 15.58 -9.13 -2.99
CA VAL A 10 14.26 -9.13 -2.33
C VAL A 10 14.20 -10.19 -1.23
N ILE A 11 14.61 -11.42 -1.53
CA ILE A 11 14.61 -12.54 -0.57
C ILE A 11 15.47 -12.20 0.64
N LEU A 12 16.72 -11.76 0.42
CA LEU A 12 17.62 -11.39 1.51
C LEU A 12 17.07 -10.21 2.34
N GLY A 13 16.44 -9.23 1.69
CA GLY A 13 15.82 -8.10 2.36
C GLY A 13 14.65 -8.48 3.26
N PHE A 14 13.80 -9.42 2.83
CA PHE A 14 12.70 -9.92 3.65
C PHE A 14 13.15 -10.87 4.75
N VAL A 15 14.14 -11.74 4.49
CA VAL A 15 14.72 -12.62 5.52
C VAL A 15 15.29 -11.81 6.68
N THR A 16 15.91 -10.66 6.38
CA THR A 16 16.43 -9.74 7.39
C THR A 16 15.38 -8.84 8.05
N ARG A 17 14.08 -9.04 7.73
CA ARG A 17 12.93 -8.27 8.28
C ARG A 17 13.07 -6.75 8.16
N ARG A 18 13.75 -6.28 7.11
CA ARG A 18 13.90 -4.84 6.85
C ARG A 18 12.60 -4.24 6.34
N ASN A 19 12.51 -2.92 6.38
CA ASN A 19 11.35 -2.18 5.88
C ASN A 19 11.06 -2.60 4.41
N PRO A 20 9.88 -3.14 4.11
CA PRO A 20 9.52 -3.63 2.77
C PRO A 20 9.71 -2.57 1.66
N VAL A 21 9.42 -1.31 1.95
CA VAL A 21 9.56 -0.21 0.97
C VAL A 21 11.02 -0.03 0.58
N LEU A 22 11.94 -0.07 1.55
CA LEU A 22 13.38 0.02 1.28
C LEU A 22 13.89 -1.20 0.52
N VAL A 23 13.45 -2.40 0.91
CA VAL A 23 13.86 -3.66 0.26
C VAL A 23 13.45 -3.65 -1.21
N VAL A 24 12.18 -3.35 -1.50
CA VAL A 24 11.66 -3.33 -2.87
C VAL A 24 12.30 -2.20 -3.69
N GLY A 25 12.52 -1.02 -3.09
CA GLY A 25 13.20 0.10 -3.75
C GLY A 25 14.62 -0.25 -4.18
N VAL A 26 15.43 -0.80 -3.27
CA VAL A 26 16.81 -1.22 -3.57
C VAL A 26 16.82 -2.35 -4.60
N ALA A 27 15.94 -3.34 -4.45
CA ALA A 27 15.85 -4.43 -5.42
C ALA A 27 15.48 -3.94 -6.83
N GLY A 28 14.56 -2.98 -6.96
CA GLY A 28 14.20 -2.39 -8.24
C GLY A 28 15.38 -1.64 -8.89
N ILE A 29 16.15 -0.89 -8.10
CA ILE A 29 17.37 -0.22 -8.58
C ILE A 29 18.39 -1.25 -9.06
N VAL A 30 18.70 -2.26 -8.24
CA VAL A 30 19.64 -3.34 -8.62
C VAL A 30 19.17 -4.06 -9.88
N THR A 31 17.88 -4.36 -9.99
CA THR A 31 17.29 -5.02 -11.17
C THR A 31 17.45 -4.17 -12.43
N GLY A 32 17.18 -2.86 -12.35
CA GLY A 32 17.35 -1.93 -13.47
C GLY A 32 18.80 -1.84 -13.93
N LEU A 33 19.75 -1.74 -12.98
CA LEU A 33 21.18 -1.71 -13.29
C LEU A 33 21.67 -3.02 -13.91
N LEU A 34 21.23 -4.18 -13.40
CA LEU A 34 21.52 -5.49 -13.99
C LEU A 34 20.89 -5.65 -15.38
N GLY A 35 19.80 -4.93 -15.65
CA GLY A 35 19.15 -4.79 -16.96
C GLY A 35 19.88 -3.85 -17.92
N LYS A 36 21.04 -3.30 -17.53
CA LYS A 36 21.81 -2.29 -18.28
C LYS A 36 21.10 -0.95 -18.46
N MET A 37 20.14 -0.64 -17.59
CA MET A 37 19.51 0.67 -17.58
C MET A 37 20.45 1.68 -16.92
N ASN A 38 20.57 2.86 -17.51
CA ASN A 38 21.29 3.97 -16.89
C ASN A 38 20.50 4.53 -15.68
N PRO A 39 21.14 5.22 -14.72
CA PRO A 39 20.45 5.73 -13.53
C PRO A 39 19.24 6.62 -13.83
N GLN A 40 19.32 7.42 -14.91
CA GLN A 40 18.20 8.24 -15.38
C GLN A 40 17.02 7.40 -15.88
N GLU A 41 17.30 6.30 -16.59
CA GLU A 41 16.27 5.39 -17.10
C GLU A 41 15.60 4.62 -15.97
N VAL A 42 16.37 4.21 -14.95
CA VAL A 42 15.83 3.59 -13.74
C VAL A 42 14.86 4.55 -13.04
N LEU A 43 15.28 5.81 -12.83
CA LEU A 43 14.43 6.83 -12.22
C LEU A 43 13.16 7.10 -13.05
N ALA A 44 13.30 7.20 -14.37
CA ALA A 44 12.18 7.38 -15.28
C ALA A 44 11.20 6.19 -15.24
N ALA A 45 11.72 4.95 -15.17
CA ALA A 45 10.90 3.75 -15.09
C ALA A 45 10.11 3.67 -13.77
N PHE A 46 10.72 4.05 -12.64
CA PHE A 46 9.98 4.23 -11.38
C PHE A 46 8.87 5.27 -11.56
N GLY A 47 9.19 6.47 -12.03
CA GLY A 47 8.21 7.54 -12.22
C GLY A 47 7.04 7.12 -13.12
N ARG A 48 7.34 6.45 -14.24
CA ARG A 48 6.34 5.90 -15.16
C ARG A 48 5.45 4.87 -14.48
N SER A 49 6.04 3.92 -13.75
CA SER A 49 5.31 2.88 -13.04
C SER A 49 4.36 3.44 -11.97
N PHE A 50 4.77 4.51 -11.27
CA PHE A 50 3.90 5.19 -10.32
C PHE A 50 2.79 6.00 -11.01
N ALA A 51 3.10 6.72 -12.09
CA ALA A 51 2.14 7.54 -12.82
C ALA A 51 1.06 6.70 -13.54
N ASP A 52 1.46 5.58 -14.13
CA ASP A 52 0.55 4.68 -14.85
C ASP A 52 -0.27 3.81 -13.87
N SER A 53 0.13 3.72 -12.60
CA SER A 53 -0.59 2.96 -11.58
C SER A 53 -1.78 3.74 -11.03
N ARG A 54 -2.97 3.43 -11.54
CA ARG A 54 -4.25 3.95 -11.00
C ARG A 54 -4.34 3.78 -9.48
N SER A 55 -3.87 2.65 -8.95
CA SER A 55 -3.91 2.37 -7.51
C SER A 55 -3.13 3.41 -6.70
N VAL A 56 -1.96 3.83 -7.16
CA VAL A 56 -1.15 4.88 -6.50
C VAL A 56 -1.88 6.22 -6.56
N THR A 57 -2.41 6.60 -7.72
CA THR A 57 -3.15 7.85 -7.91
C THR A 57 -4.41 7.91 -7.02
N VAL A 58 -5.12 6.79 -6.88
CA VAL A 58 -6.27 6.69 -5.97
C VAL A 58 -5.83 6.95 -4.53
N PHE A 59 -4.72 6.35 -4.07
CA PHE A 59 -4.20 6.61 -2.72
C PHE A 59 -3.88 8.09 -2.49
N ALA A 60 -3.30 8.77 -3.48
CA ALA A 60 -2.98 10.20 -3.39
C ALA A 60 -4.22 11.08 -3.17
N ILE A 61 -5.38 10.68 -3.68
CA ILE A 61 -6.67 11.37 -3.48
C ILE A 61 -7.35 10.90 -2.19
N VAL A 62 -7.32 9.61 -1.90
CA VAL A 62 -8.01 9.02 -0.75
C VAL A 62 -7.41 9.53 0.57
N LEU A 63 -6.09 9.71 0.66
CA LEU A 63 -5.45 10.23 1.88
C LEU A 63 -5.97 11.60 2.33
N PRO A 64 -5.99 12.66 1.49
CA PRO A 64 -6.56 13.95 1.88
C PRO A 64 -8.07 13.88 2.12
N VAL A 65 -8.80 13.03 1.39
CA VAL A 65 -10.23 12.81 1.65
C VAL A 65 -10.45 12.21 3.04
N ILE A 66 -9.68 11.20 3.43
CA ILE A 66 -9.71 10.63 4.79
C ILE A 66 -9.36 11.71 5.81
N GLY A 67 -8.29 12.48 5.58
CA GLY A 67 -7.90 13.56 6.49
C GLY A 67 -9.00 14.61 6.68
N LEU A 68 -9.72 14.95 5.61
CA LEU A 68 -10.86 15.86 5.66
C LEU A 68 -12.01 15.26 6.48
N LEU A 69 -12.41 14.02 6.16
CA LEU A 69 -13.49 13.33 6.86
C LEU A 69 -13.18 13.15 8.35
N GLU A 70 -11.95 12.79 8.71
CA GLU A 70 -11.52 12.67 10.10
C GLU A 70 -11.55 14.02 10.82
N ARG A 71 -11.13 15.11 10.16
CA ARG A 71 -11.24 16.47 10.70
C ARG A 71 -12.69 16.88 10.96
N TYR A 72 -13.64 16.42 10.15
CA TYR A 72 -15.08 16.63 10.35
C TYR A 72 -15.74 15.61 11.29
N GLY A 73 -14.96 14.79 11.99
CA GLY A 73 -15.48 13.91 13.04
C GLY A 73 -16.06 12.60 12.52
N LEU A 74 -15.66 12.13 11.33
CA LEU A 74 -16.09 10.82 10.81
C LEU A 74 -15.87 9.70 11.83
N ARG A 75 -14.72 9.69 12.53
CA ARG A 75 -14.41 8.71 13.57
C ARG A 75 -15.37 8.79 14.76
N GLU A 76 -15.72 10.00 15.19
CA GLU A 76 -16.67 10.20 16.30
C GLU A 76 -18.09 9.74 15.92
N GLN A 77 -18.53 10.08 14.70
CA GLN A 77 -19.81 9.65 14.20
C GLN A 77 -19.89 8.13 14.02
N ALA A 78 -18.82 7.51 13.52
CA ALA A 78 -18.72 6.05 13.42
C ALA A 78 -18.81 5.39 14.81
N ARG A 79 -18.12 5.94 15.82
CA ARG A 79 -18.19 5.43 17.20
C ARG A 79 -19.60 5.55 17.78
N ASN A 80 -20.28 6.68 17.57
CA ASN A 80 -21.66 6.88 18.02
C ASN A 80 -22.62 5.89 17.35
N LEU A 81 -22.47 5.65 16.05
CA LEU A 81 -23.29 4.71 15.30
C LEU A 81 -23.07 3.27 15.78
N ILE A 82 -21.82 2.85 15.92
CA ILE A 82 -21.46 1.52 16.43
C ILE A 82 -21.94 1.36 17.89
N GLY A 83 -21.83 2.39 18.71
CA GLY A 83 -22.31 2.38 20.10
C GLY A 83 -23.81 2.09 20.21
N ARG A 84 -24.62 2.58 19.27
CA ARG A 84 -26.07 2.27 19.20
C ARG A 84 -26.36 0.79 18.89
N LEU A 85 -25.41 0.11 18.23
CA LEU A 85 -25.49 -1.30 17.89
C LEU A 85 -24.95 -2.20 19.03
N GLY A 86 -24.46 -1.64 20.14
CA GLY A 86 -23.84 -2.39 21.24
C GLY A 86 -24.75 -3.38 21.97
N SER A 87 -26.07 -3.31 21.78
CA SER A 87 -27.04 -4.29 22.29
C SER A 87 -27.25 -5.50 21.38
N LEU A 88 -26.67 -5.50 20.17
CA LEU A 88 -26.75 -6.63 19.25
C LEU A 88 -25.76 -7.72 19.67
N SER A 89 -26.27 -8.94 19.83
CA SER A 89 -25.40 -10.11 19.94
C SER A 89 -24.69 -10.36 18.60
N ALA A 90 -23.51 -10.99 18.65
CA ALA A 90 -22.74 -11.32 17.45
C ALA A 90 -23.56 -12.07 16.40
N GLY A 91 -24.44 -12.98 16.83
CA GLY A 91 -25.35 -13.72 15.95
C GLY A 91 -26.39 -12.84 15.25
N ARG A 92 -26.96 -11.83 15.93
CA ARG A 92 -27.91 -10.88 15.33
C ARG A 92 -27.21 -9.93 14.36
N PHE A 93 -25.98 -9.51 14.68
CA PHE A 93 -25.17 -8.69 13.80
C PHE A 93 -24.83 -9.43 12.49
N LEU A 94 -24.36 -10.67 12.59
CA LEU A 94 -24.08 -11.53 11.43
C LEU A 94 -25.34 -11.83 10.61
N ALA A 95 -26.48 -12.08 11.26
CA ALA A 95 -27.74 -12.31 10.58
C ALA A 95 -28.18 -11.12 9.72
N VAL A 96 -27.98 -9.87 10.17
CA VAL A 96 -28.26 -8.66 9.38
C VAL A 96 -27.25 -8.46 8.25
N TYR A 97 -25.98 -8.76 8.49
CA TYR A 97 -24.91 -8.56 7.49
C TYR A 97 -24.98 -9.55 6.31
N LEU A 98 -25.42 -10.79 6.56
CA LEU A 98 -25.50 -11.86 5.57
C LEU A 98 -26.86 -11.94 4.85
N LEU A 99 -27.82 -11.11 5.23
CA LEU A 99 -29.15 -11.03 4.59
C LEU A 99 -29.08 -10.18 3.32
#